data_AF-A0A3D2JX89-F1
#
_entry.id   AF-A0A3D2JX89-F1
#
_cell.length_a   1.000
_cell.length_b   1.000
_cell.length_c   1.000
_cell.angle_alpha   90.00
_cell.angle_beta   90.00
_cell.angle_gamma   90.00
#
_symmetry.space_group_name_H-M   'P 1'
#
loop_
_entity.id
_entity.type
_entity.pdbx_description
1 polymer ?
#
loop_
_entity_poly.entity_id
_entity_poly.type
_entity_poly.pdbx_seq_one_letter_code
_entity_poly.pdbx_strand_id
1 'polypeptide(L)'
;MPGLGNFIGEFLALIGAFQANITMTVLAAFGLILASVYSLWVLQKVFQGEYRNTDFDDSHLTDLNRREMTYFALMMLGLIWMGMYPQSFLDMSEPALTQLLTSTQGVAVALLQGAL
;
A
#
# COMPACT_ATOMS: atom_id res chain seq x y z
N MET A 1 -0.52 8.24 0.94
CA MET A 1 -1.34 9.47 1.02
C MET A 1 -2.37 9.33 2.13
N PRO A 2 -2.38 10.21 3.15
CA PRO A 2 -3.38 10.17 4.21
C PRO A 2 -4.81 10.16 3.65
N GLY A 3 -5.69 9.37 4.26
CA GLY A 3 -7.08 9.20 3.82
C GLY A 3 -7.32 8.05 2.83
N LEU A 4 -6.27 7.40 2.30
CA LEU A 4 -6.38 6.19 1.49
C LEU A 4 -5.85 4.96 2.24
N GLY A 5 -6.41 3.79 1.96
CA GLY A 5 -6.08 2.52 2.64
C GLY A 5 -4.58 2.18 2.66
N ASN A 6 -3.85 2.46 1.57
CA ASN A 6 -2.40 2.18 1.52
C ASN A 6 -1.62 2.89 2.64
N PHE A 7 -1.99 4.14 2.96
CA PHE A 7 -1.31 4.89 4.01
C PHE A 7 -1.53 4.27 5.39
N ILE A 8 -2.74 3.81 5.69
CA ILE A 8 -3.01 3.16 6.98
C ILE A 8 -2.19 1.88 7.12
N GLY A 9 -2.13 1.06 6.07
CA GLY A 9 -1.35 -0.18 6.08
C GLY A 9 0.15 0.08 6.28
N GLU A 10 0.74 0.96 5.47
CA GLU A 10 2.15 1.33 5.58
C GLU A 10 2.50 1.97 6.92
N PHE A 11 1.63 2.85 7.45
CA PHE A 11 1.87 3.53 8.71
C PHE A 11 1.80 2.58 9.92
N LEU A 12 0.81 1.68 9.95
CA LEU A 12 0.71 0.64 10.99
C LEU A 12 1.93 -0.30 10.94
N ALA A 13 2.36 -0.70 9.74
CA ALA A 13 3.55 -1.52 9.56
C ALA A 13 4.81 -0.81 10.09
N LEU A 14 4.98 0.49 9.81
CA LEU A 14 6.10 1.27 10.33
C LEU A 14 6.06 1.44 11.85
N ILE A 15 4.88 1.63 12.46
CA ILE A 15 4.76 1.68 13.92
C ILE A 15 5.17 0.34 14.56
N GLY A 16 4.73 -0.77 13.98
CA GLY A 16 5.13 -2.11 14.43
C GLY A 16 6.63 -2.35 14.27
N ALA A 17 7.19 -1.99 13.11
CA ALA A 17 8.61 -2.09 12.83
C ALA A 17 9.45 -1.21 13.77
N PHE A 18 8.97 0.00 14.10
CA PHE A 18 9.69 0.94 14.96
C PHE A 18 9.91 0.36 16.36
N GLN A 19 8.91 -0.35 16.88
CA GLN A 19 9.00 -1.05 18.17
C GLN A 19 9.99 -2.22 18.12
N ALA A 20 10.15 -2.87 16.97
CA ALA A 20 11.05 -4.00 16.80
C ALA A 20 12.51 -3.60 16.48
N ASN A 21 12.71 -2.64 15.56
CA ASN A 21 14.03 -2.17 15.13
C ASN A 21 13.95 -0.79 14.44
N ILE A 22 14.54 0.23 15.07
CA ILE A 22 14.54 1.61 14.57
C ILE A 22 15.30 1.74 13.24
N THR A 23 16.49 1.12 13.11
CA THR A 23 17.32 1.23 11.89
C THR A 23 16.60 0.68 10.67
N MET A 24 15.97 -0.49 10.79
CA MET A 24 15.18 -1.08 9.71
C MET A 24 13.97 -0.21 9.36
N THR A 25 13.34 0.41 10.36
CA THR A 25 12.19 1.30 10.15
C THR A 25 12.59 2.56 9.38
N VAL A 26 13.74 3.15 9.70
CA VAL A 26 14.28 4.30 8.97
C VAL A 26 14.53 3.93 7.50
N LEU A 27 15.13 2.77 7.24
CA LEU A 27 15.32 2.27 5.87
C LEU A 27 13.99 2.05 5.14
N ALA A 28 12.98 1.47 5.81
CA ALA A 28 11.65 1.30 5.24
C ALA A 28 10.96 2.63 4.94
N ALA A 29 11.12 3.65 5.80
CA ALA A 29 10.54 4.98 5.60
C ALA A 29 11.11 5.69 4.36
N PHE A 30 12.38 5.48 4.00
CA PHE A 30 12.93 5.97 2.73
C PHE A 30 12.18 5.38 1.52
N GLY A 31 11.68 4.15 1.63
CA GLY A 31 10.83 3.53 0.61
C GLY A 31 9.58 4.34 0.29
N LEU A 32 8.95 4.99 1.30
CA LEU A 32 7.80 5.86 1.10
C LEU A 32 8.13 7.11 0.27
N ILE A 33 9.32 7.67 0.49
CA ILE A 33 9.81 8.84 -0.25
C ILE A 33 10.03 8.43 -1.72
N LEU A 34 10.73 7.31 -1.94
CA LEU A 34 10.97 6.79 -3.29
C LEU A 34 9.68 6.45 -4.03
N ALA A 35 8.70 5.84 -3.36
CA ALA A 35 7.39 5.55 -3.92
C ALA A 35 6.67 6.84 -4.36
N SER A 36 6.73 7.90 -3.55
CA SER A 36 6.13 9.20 -3.87
C SER A 36 6.81 9.86 -5.07
N VAL A 37 8.14 9.87 -5.10
CA VAL A 37 8.93 10.41 -6.24
C VAL A 37 8.61 9.65 -7.52
N TYR A 38 8.61 8.32 -7.48
CA TYR A 38 8.28 7.49 -8.64
C TYR A 38 6.86 7.72 -9.13
N SER A 39 5.86 7.74 -8.24
CA SER A 39 4.47 7.97 -8.61
C SER A 39 4.27 9.33 -9.28
N LEU A 40 4.87 10.40 -8.74
CA LEU A 40 4.78 11.74 -9.33
C LEU A 40 5.52 11.81 -10.67
N TRP A 41 6.68 11.15 -10.78
CA TRP A 41 7.44 11.11 -12.02
C TRP A 41 6.67 10.41 -13.15
N VAL A 42 5.99 9.29 -12.86
CA VAL A 42 5.12 8.61 -13.82
C VAL A 42 3.94 9.50 -14.20
N LEU A 43 3.27 10.12 -13.23
CA LEU A 43 2.14 11.01 -13.51
C LEU A 43 2.55 12.18 -14.42
N GLN A 44 3.70 12.80 -14.15
CA GLN A 44 4.24 13.88 -14.96
C GLN A 44 4.55 13.41 -16.38
N LYS A 45 5.24 12.28 -16.53
CA LYS A 45 5.61 11.77 -17.86
C LYS A 45 4.43 11.32 -18.71
N VAL A 46 3.39 10.76 -18.10
CA VAL A 46 2.24 10.20 -18.82
C VAL A 46 1.22 11.29 -19.16
N PHE A 47 0.94 12.20 -18.23
CA PHE A 47 -0.19 13.14 -18.38
C PHE A 47 0.21 14.61 -18.52
N GLN A 48 1.43 15.00 -18.14
CA GLN A 48 1.84 16.42 -18.07
C GLN A 48 3.02 16.75 -19.00
N GLY A 49 3.55 15.78 -19.73
CA GLY A 49 4.65 15.95 -20.67
C GLY A 49 4.18 16.47 -22.03
N GLU A 50 5.12 16.97 -22.83
CA GLU A 50 4.86 17.31 -24.23
C GLU A 50 4.53 16.06 -25.04
N TYR A 51 3.56 16.19 -25.95
CA TYR A 51 3.17 15.12 -26.86
C TYR A 51 4.36 14.76 -27.76
N ARG A 52 4.97 13.61 -27.49
CA ARG A 52 6.32 13.30 -27.99
C ARG A 52 6.34 12.45 -29.25
N ASN A 53 5.19 11.95 -29.71
CA ASN A 53 5.12 10.92 -30.74
C ASN A 53 4.37 11.41 -31.99
N THR A 54 5.07 12.12 -32.87
CA THR A 54 4.50 12.69 -34.09
C THR A 54 4.05 11.64 -35.12
N ASP A 55 4.56 10.41 -35.01
CA ASP A 55 4.24 9.29 -35.92
C ASP A 55 3.17 8.34 -35.35
N PHE A 56 2.64 8.62 -34.15
CA PHE A 56 1.63 7.78 -33.52
C PHE A 56 0.22 8.26 -33.85
N ASP A 57 -0.58 7.32 -34.36
CA ASP A 57 -1.96 7.56 -34.74
C ASP A 57 -2.87 7.54 -33.51
N ASP A 58 -3.08 8.71 -32.93
CA ASP A 58 -3.98 8.93 -31.80
C ASP A 58 -5.46 8.72 -32.14
N SER A 59 -5.83 8.57 -33.42
CA SER A 59 -7.24 8.48 -33.84
C SER A 59 -7.98 7.27 -33.27
N HIS A 60 -7.23 6.27 -32.79
CA HIS A 60 -7.76 5.07 -32.16
C HIS A 60 -7.86 5.17 -30.62
N LEU A 61 -7.37 6.24 -30.00
CA LEU A 61 -7.49 6.46 -28.57
C LEU A 61 -8.92 6.89 -28.23
N THR A 62 -9.72 5.94 -27.75
CA THR A 62 -11.06 6.21 -27.24
C THR A 62 -11.01 6.52 -25.74
N ASP A 63 -11.78 7.52 -25.32
CA ASP A 63 -11.96 7.84 -23.90
C ASP A 63 -12.63 6.69 -23.14
N LEU A 64 -12.50 6.71 -21.81
CA LEU A 64 -13.03 5.68 -20.94
C LEU A 64 -14.55 5.56 -21.07
N ASN A 65 -15.01 4.33 -21.29
CA ASN A 65 -16.43 4.07 -21.33
C ASN A 65 -17.04 4.17 -19.92
N ARG A 66 -18.34 4.48 -19.82
CA ARG A 66 -19.07 4.59 -18.54
C ARG A 66 -18.90 3.35 -17.66
N ARG A 67 -18.79 2.17 -18.27
CA ARG A 67 -18.53 0.91 -17.58
C ARG A 67 -17.16 0.89 -16.89
N GLU A 68 -16.12 1.31 -17.59
CA GLU A 68 -14.74 1.38 -17.07
C GLU A 68 -14.65 2.41 -15.95
N MET A 69 -15.27 3.58 -16.16
CA MET A 69 -15.37 4.61 -15.13
C MET A 69 -16.04 4.10 -13.85
N THR A 70 -17.08 3.27 -13.98
CA THR A 70 -17.77 2.67 -12.82
C THR A 70 -16.86 1.71 -12.05
N TYR A 71 -16.02 0.93 -12.73
CA TYR A 71 -15.04 0.05 -12.07
C TYR A 71 -14.00 0.86 -11.29
N PHE A 72 -13.44 1.90 -11.89
CA PHE A 72 -12.50 2.79 -11.20
C PHE A 72 -13.15 3.49 -10.01
N ALA A 73 -14.38 3.99 -10.15
CA ALA A 73 -15.12 4.61 -9.07
C ALA A 73 -15.34 3.65 -7.88
N LEU A 74 -15.73 2.41 -8.16
CA LEU A 74 -15.94 1.41 -7.11
C LEU A 74 -14.63 1.07 -6.38
N MET A 75 -13.52 0.94 -7.11
CA MET A 75 -12.20 0.71 -6.50
C MET A 75 -11.76 1.90 -5.64
N MET A 76 -11.93 3.13 -6.14
CA MET A 76 -11.62 4.35 -5.38
C MET A 76 -12.43 4.46 -4.09
N LEU A 77 -13.72 4.12 -4.14
CA LEU A 77 -14.58 4.07 -2.95
C LEU A 77 -14.05 3.07 -1.92
N GLY A 78 -13.61 1.89 -2.35
CA GLY A 78 -12.97 0.90 -1.47
C GLY A 78 -11.69 1.43 -0.81
N LEU A 79 -10.82 2.11 -1.59
CA LEU A 79 -9.58 2.70 -1.07
C LEU A 79 -9.84 3.81 -0.05
N ILE A 80 -10.82 4.66 -0.30
CA ILE A 80 -11.22 5.73 0.62
C ILE A 80 -11.88 5.14 1.87
N TRP A 81 -12.79 4.16 1.71
CA TRP A 81 -13.42 3.50 2.85
C TRP A 81 -12.37 2.86 3.76
N MET A 82 -11.44 2.07 3.21
CA MET A 82 -10.35 1.48 3.99
C MET A 82 -9.46 2.54 4.66
N GLY A 83 -9.22 3.69 4.02
CA GLY A 83 -8.43 4.78 4.60
C GLY A 83 -9.13 5.54 5.71
N MET A 84 -10.44 5.78 5.57
CA MET A 84 -11.25 6.55 6.51
C MET A 84 -11.74 5.73 7.71
N TYR A 85 -12.05 4.45 7.48
CA TYR A 85 -12.51 3.52 8.51
C TYR A 85 -11.83 2.15 8.38
N PRO A 86 -10.54 2.06 8.77
CA PRO A 86 -9.77 0.81 8.63
C PRO A 86 -10.24 -0.31 9.55
N GLN A 87 -10.98 -0.01 10.62
CA GLN A 87 -11.41 -0.99 11.62
C GLN A 87 -12.20 -2.16 11.00
N SER A 88 -13.03 -1.91 9.98
CA SER A 88 -13.74 -2.98 9.26
C SER A 88 -12.84 -4.10 8.74
N PHE A 89 -11.60 -3.78 8.37
CA PHE A 89 -10.62 -4.76 7.88
C PHE A 89 -9.74 -5.28 9.00
N LEU A 90 -9.39 -4.44 9.99
CA LEU A 90 -8.55 -4.82 11.11
C LEU A 90 -9.25 -5.85 12.00
N ASP A 91 -10.50 -5.61 12.40
CA ASP A 91 -11.30 -6.52 13.23
C ASP A 91 -11.49 -7.88 12.55
N MET A 92 -11.66 -7.88 11.22
CA MET A 92 -11.76 -9.09 10.41
C MET A 92 -10.45 -9.89 10.41
N SER A 93 -9.30 -9.21 10.46
CA SER A 93 -7.98 -9.83 10.43
C SER A 93 -7.44 -10.23 11.81
N GLU A 94 -7.95 -9.61 12.88
CA GLU A 94 -7.44 -9.75 14.26
C GLU A 94 -7.36 -11.21 14.76
N PRO A 95 -8.37 -12.08 14.58
CA PRO A 95 -8.29 -13.46 15.06
C PRO A 95 -7.16 -14.27 14.40
N ALA A 96 -6.94 -14.05 13.10
CA ALA A 96 -5.87 -14.72 12.37
C ALA A 96 -4.49 -14.18 12.79
N LEU A 97 -4.36 -12.86 12.98
CA LEU A 97 -3.11 -12.23 13.41
C LEU A 97 -2.73 -12.65 14.84
N THR A 98 -3.68 -12.68 15.77
CA THR A 98 -3.42 -13.12 17.16
C THR A 98 -2.94 -14.57 17.20
N GLN A 99 -3.55 -15.47 16.43
CA GLN A 99 -3.10 -16.86 16.33
C GLN A 99 -1.67 -16.97 15.78
N LEU A 100 -1.31 -16.17 14.77
CA LEU A 100 0.05 -16.16 14.19
C LEU A 100 1.08 -15.61 15.18
N LEU A 101 0.74 -14.56 15.92
CA LEU A 101 1.63 -13.96 16.93
C LEU A 101 1.91 -14.94 18.07
N THR A 102 0.89 -15.64 18.60
CA THR A 102 1.10 -16.66 19.64
C THR A 102 1.96 -17.82 19.13
N SER A 103 1.72 -18.26 17.90
CA SER A 103 2.48 -19.39 17.30
C SER A 103 3.95 -19.05 17.08
N THR A 104 4.24 -17.85 16.57
CA THR A 104 5.62 -17.38 16.33
C THR A 104 6.39 -17.10 17.62
N GLN A 105 5.72 -16.57 18.66
CA GLN A 105 6.33 -16.41 20.00
C GLN A 105 6.69 -17.77 20.61
N GLY A 106 5.83 -18.78 20.48
CA GLY A 106 6.12 -20.13 20.96
C GLY A 106 7.37 -20.74 20.30
N VAL A 107 7.53 -20.56 18.99
CA VAL A 107 8.73 -21.00 18.25
C VAL A 107 9.97 -20.21 18.68
N ALA A 108 9.87 -18.89 18.80
CA ALA A 108 11.00 -18.05 19.23
C ALA A 108 11.49 -18.44 20.63
N VAL A 109 10.56 -18.71 21.56
CA VAL A 109 10.89 -19.19 22.91
C VAL A 109 11.53 -20.59 22.88
N ALA A 110 11.02 -21.51 22.05
CA ALA A 110 11.59 -22.84 21.92
C ALA A 110 13.02 -22.83 21.35
N LEU A 111 13.30 -21.95 20.37
CA LEU A 111 14.64 -21.73 19.82
C LEU A 111 15.60 -21.12 20.86
N LEU A 112 15.13 -20.17 21.68
CA LEU A 112 15.94 -19.55 22.73
C LEU A 112 16.21 -20.50 23.91
N GLN A 113 15.33 -21.47 24.16
CA GLN A 113 15.49 -22.47 25.22
C GLN A 113 16.25 -23.73 24.77
N GLY A 114 16.69 -23.80 23.50
CA GLY A 114 17.44 -24.94 22.96
C GLY A 114 16.64 -26.24 22.92
N ALA A 115 15.31 -26.16 22.80
CA ALA A 115 14.42 -27.31 22.74
C ALA A 115 14.33 -27.95 21.33
N LEU A 116 15.12 -27.43 20.39
CA LEU A 116 15.42 -27.96 19.05
C LEU A 116 16.92 -27.72 18.78
#